data_AF-A0A8H3NNS3-F1
#
_entry.id   AF-A0A8H3NNS3-F1
#
_cell.length_a   1.000
_cell.length_b   1.000
_cell.length_c   1.000
_cell.angle_alpha   90.00
_cell.angle_beta   90.00
_cell.angle_gamma   90.00
#
_symmetry.space_group_name_H-M   'P 1'
#
loop_
_entity.id
_entity.type
_entity.pdbx_description
1 polymer ?
#
loop_
_entity_poly.entity_id
_entity_poly.type
_entity_poly.pdbx_seq_one_letter_code
_entity_poly.pdbx_strand_id
1 'polypeptide(L)'
;MLQSIPGPQHILKALTGSLGLSNVLEPDGGVPQNSFQCLKPELSCHAQYHGQNTCCFNYPGGQMLQTQFWDADPAVGPVDSWTIHGLWPDFCDGGFDQYCDSKRRYSNISLILVDSGRADLLDFMSDFWKDFRGDDEDLWEHEWNKHGTCISTLETNCYADYYPQQEVVDYFNKTVEIFQKLPTYQTLANAGIVPSHTKTYTLDEIQDTLAKAHGAPVTVRCRNRALNEVWYHFNIAGSLQTGDFVASEPDGLKSNCPATGIHYIPKKPRDPSRTTSSPSEPTSTGIPFQGRGNLIVSSMGGKRGCIISRGKWFASGTCATFKAKKLTEHPANKVSDDTFTLQSSKGICAFERDAFSCGPHVTAPEEFSVQDGKLSYRGNTTFFADKAPKGRTQSTIFASQGEHPIDLSIIWKERR
;
A
#
# COMPACT_ATOMS: atom_id res chain seq x y z
N MET A 1 -18.63 -5.08 -45.97
CA MET A 1 -17.33 -4.95 -45.28
C MET A 1 -17.61 -4.77 -43.80
N LEU A 2 -16.90 -5.53 -42.95
CA LEU A 2 -16.79 -5.40 -41.48
C LEU A 2 -18.12 -5.60 -40.72
N GLN A 3 -18.52 -6.81 -40.30
CA GLN A 3 -17.95 -7.65 -39.22
C GLN A 3 -17.59 -6.87 -37.95
N SER A 4 -18.56 -6.78 -37.03
CA SER A 4 -18.34 -6.59 -35.59
C SER A 4 -18.18 -7.96 -34.94
N ILE A 5 -17.06 -8.16 -34.24
CA ILE A 5 -16.75 -9.34 -33.43
C ILE A 5 -17.01 -8.95 -31.97
N PRO A 6 -17.96 -9.57 -31.26
CA PRO A 6 -17.96 -9.61 -29.81
C PRO A 6 -17.10 -10.79 -29.33
N GLY A 7 -16.14 -10.52 -28.44
CA GLY A 7 -15.29 -11.54 -27.84
C GLY A 7 -16.04 -12.41 -26.81
N PRO A 8 -15.67 -13.69 -26.64
CA PRO A 8 -16.19 -14.57 -25.59
C PRO A 8 -15.26 -14.46 -24.35
N GLN A 9 -15.68 -14.60 -23.08
CA GLN A 9 -16.43 -15.71 -22.49
C GLN A 9 -17.05 -15.26 -21.15
N HIS A 10 -18.36 -15.43 -20.98
CA HIS A 10 -18.97 -15.67 -19.68
C HIS A 10 -19.56 -17.09 -19.74
N ILE A 11 -18.97 -18.05 -19.01
CA ILE A 11 -19.56 -19.38 -18.87
C ILE A 11 -20.59 -19.34 -17.76
N LEU A 12 -21.85 -19.36 -18.18
CA LEU A 12 -23.02 -19.63 -17.36
C LEU A 12 -23.07 -21.16 -17.08
N LYS A 13 -22.89 -21.60 -15.83
CA LYS A 13 -23.21 -22.98 -15.44
C LYS A 13 -24.73 -23.10 -15.28
N ALA A 14 -25.40 -23.67 -16.28
CA ALA A 14 -26.80 -24.06 -16.19
C ALA A 14 -26.94 -25.46 -15.58
N LEU A 15 -27.78 -25.55 -14.55
CA LEU A 15 -28.23 -26.77 -13.89
C LEU A 15 -29.04 -27.65 -14.85
N THR A 16 -28.69 -28.94 -14.93
CA THR A 16 -29.64 -30.00 -15.33
C THR A 16 -29.84 -30.92 -14.14
N GLY A 17 -31.06 -30.92 -13.63
CA GLY A 17 -31.48 -31.76 -12.51
C GLY A 17 -31.87 -33.15 -12.98
N SER A 18 -31.42 -34.15 -12.22
CA SER A 18 -32.11 -35.44 -12.09
C SER A 18 -32.00 -35.88 -10.62
N LEU A 19 -33.12 -36.35 -10.11
CA LEU A 19 -33.45 -36.58 -8.70
C LEU A 19 -32.52 -37.56 -7.98
N GLY A 20 -32.13 -37.18 -6.76
CA GLY A 20 -31.53 -38.06 -5.76
C GLY A 20 -31.56 -37.40 -4.38
N LEU A 21 -32.53 -37.80 -3.54
CA LEU A 21 -32.66 -37.38 -2.15
C LEU A 21 -31.44 -37.81 -1.33
N SER A 22 -30.75 -36.89 -0.65
CA SER A 22 -30.44 -36.96 0.79
C SER A 22 -29.42 -35.89 1.23
N ASN A 23 -29.75 -35.28 2.37
CA ASN A 23 -28.91 -34.58 3.35
C ASN A 23 -28.25 -33.24 2.99
N VAL A 24 -28.79 -32.23 3.67
CA VAL A 24 -28.27 -30.88 3.95
C VAL A 24 -26.88 -30.97 4.59
N LEU A 25 -25.90 -30.33 3.96
CA LEU A 25 -24.69 -29.76 4.58
C LEU A 25 -24.29 -28.53 3.73
N GLU A 26 -24.09 -27.41 4.40
CA GLU A 26 -23.67 -26.13 3.82
C GLU A 26 -22.33 -26.26 3.08
N PRO A 27 -22.10 -25.56 1.94
CA PRO A 27 -20.78 -25.50 1.36
C PRO A 27 -20.01 -24.32 1.94
N ASP A 28 -18.99 -24.68 2.71
CA ASP A 28 -17.84 -23.84 3.06
C ASP A 28 -17.19 -23.28 1.78
N GLY A 29 -16.79 -22.01 1.83
CA GLY A 29 -16.18 -21.26 0.73
C GLY A 29 -14.74 -21.72 0.50
N GLY A 30 -14.56 -22.87 -0.14
CA GLY A 30 -13.26 -23.40 -0.52
C GLY A 30 -12.64 -22.67 -1.72
N VAL A 31 -11.44 -22.12 -1.52
CA VAL A 31 -10.51 -21.66 -2.57
C VAL A 31 -10.19 -22.84 -3.51
N PRO A 32 -10.13 -22.66 -4.85
CA PRO A 32 -9.71 -23.73 -5.75
C PRO A 32 -8.26 -24.16 -5.43
N GLN A 33 -8.08 -25.38 -4.93
CA GLN A 33 -6.75 -25.95 -4.72
C GLN A 33 -6.14 -26.36 -6.06
N ASN A 34 -5.33 -25.47 -6.65
CA ASN A 34 -4.55 -25.74 -7.86
C ASN A 34 -3.05 -25.97 -7.56
N SER A 35 -2.69 -26.18 -6.29
CA SER A 35 -1.32 -26.42 -5.85
C SER A 35 -1.04 -27.91 -5.62
N PHE A 36 0.20 -28.31 -5.93
CA PHE A 36 0.71 -29.66 -5.70
C PHE A 36 0.60 -30.02 -4.21
N GLN A 37 -0.08 -31.12 -3.88
CA GLN A 37 -0.28 -31.50 -2.48
C GLN A 37 0.93 -32.23 -1.92
N CYS A 38 1.59 -31.61 -0.95
CA CYS A 38 2.78 -32.16 -0.31
C CYS A 38 2.40 -33.18 0.77
N LEU A 39 2.64 -34.46 0.50
CA LEU A 39 2.38 -35.53 1.46
C LEU A 39 3.54 -35.60 2.47
N LYS A 40 3.24 -35.31 3.75
CA LYS A 40 4.20 -35.32 4.87
C LYS A 40 5.45 -34.46 4.58
N PRO A 41 5.28 -33.14 4.37
CA PRO A 41 6.40 -32.29 4.07
C PRO A 41 7.38 -32.24 5.25
N GLU A 42 8.67 -32.31 4.93
CA GLU A 42 9.75 -32.11 5.90
C GLU A 42 10.00 -30.61 6.09
N LEU A 43 10.41 -30.23 7.30
CA LEU A 43 10.68 -28.84 7.65
C LEU A 43 12.05 -28.41 7.07
N SER A 44 12.08 -27.33 6.30
CA SER A 44 13.31 -26.75 5.78
C SER A 44 14.28 -26.34 6.90
N CYS A 45 15.58 -26.37 6.60
CA CYS A 45 16.70 -26.12 7.54
C CYS A 45 16.79 -27.04 8.77
N HIS A 46 15.81 -27.91 8.99
CA HIS A 46 15.82 -28.95 10.00
C HIS A 46 16.10 -30.32 9.39
N ALA A 47 15.46 -30.63 8.27
CA ALA A 47 15.75 -31.81 7.49
C ALA A 47 16.93 -31.57 6.53
N GLN A 48 17.83 -32.56 6.43
CA GLN A 48 18.90 -32.53 5.45
C GLN A 48 18.32 -32.77 4.05
N TYR A 49 18.77 -31.98 3.08
CA TYR A 49 18.41 -32.22 1.68
C TYR A 49 19.03 -33.52 1.19
N HIS A 50 18.19 -34.45 0.75
CA HIS A 50 18.56 -35.77 0.27
C HIS A 50 17.88 -36.09 -1.08
N GLY A 51 17.46 -35.04 -1.81
CA GLY A 51 16.75 -35.17 -3.08
C GLY A 51 15.22 -35.11 -2.95
N GLN A 52 14.70 -34.52 -1.88
CA GLN A 52 13.26 -34.24 -1.76
C GLN A 52 12.79 -33.39 -2.96
N ASN A 53 11.52 -33.53 -3.34
CA ASN A 53 10.92 -32.71 -4.38
C ASN A 53 10.86 -31.23 -3.94
N THR A 54 11.55 -30.36 -4.69
CA THR A 54 11.64 -28.92 -4.37
C THR A 54 10.33 -28.16 -4.55
N CYS A 55 9.30 -28.75 -5.17
CA CYS A 55 7.94 -28.21 -5.12
C CYS A 55 7.28 -28.37 -3.73
N CYS A 56 7.85 -29.23 -2.87
CA CYS A 56 7.35 -29.53 -1.53
C CYS A 56 8.40 -29.37 -0.43
N PHE A 57 9.58 -28.87 -0.78
CA PHE A 57 10.68 -28.67 0.14
C PHE A 57 11.49 -27.45 -0.30
N ASN A 58 11.51 -26.40 0.53
CA ASN A 58 12.22 -25.17 0.22
C ASN A 58 13.74 -25.40 0.30
N TYR A 59 14.40 -25.45 -0.86
CA TYR A 59 15.84 -25.63 -0.98
C TYR A 59 16.37 -24.98 -2.28
N PRO A 60 17.56 -24.34 -2.30
CA PRO A 60 18.48 -24.14 -1.16
C PRO A 60 18.02 -23.05 -0.18
N GLY A 61 17.10 -22.17 -0.59
CA GLY A 61 16.52 -21.11 0.24
C GLY A 61 15.51 -21.64 1.27
N GLY A 62 15.99 -22.35 2.28
CA GLY A 62 15.16 -23.01 3.28
C GLY A 62 14.69 -22.11 4.42
N GLN A 63 15.36 -20.98 4.66
CA GLN A 63 14.96 -20.02 5.68
C GLN A 63 14.24 -18.85 5.00
N MET A 64 12.99 -18.62 5.39
CA MET A 64 12.15 -17.59 4.81
C MET A 64 12.04 -16.39 5.74
N LEU A 65 12.38 -15.21 5.25
CA LEU A 65 12.36 -13.96 6.01
C LEU A 65 11.21 -13.09 5.56
N GLN A 66 10.24 -12.82 6.44
CA GLN A 66 9.29 -11.73 6.22
C GLN A 66 9.90 -10.44 6.79
N THR A 67 10.23 -9.49 5.93
CA THR A 67 10.94 -8.27 6.31
C THR A 67 10.02 -7.04 6.24
N GLN A 68 10.21 -6.12 7.20
CA GLN A 68 9.37 -4.93 7.34
C GLN A 68 10.22 -3.67 7.54
N PHE A 69 9.70 -2.54 7.06
CA PHE A 69 10.28 -1.22 7.22
C PHE A 69 9.50 -0.32 8.19
N TRP A 70 10.27 0.50 8.89
CA TRP A 70 9.79 1.71 9.53
C TRP A 70 10.48 2.93 8.93
N ASP A 71 9.82 3.50 7.93
CA ASP A 71 10.25 4.72 7.25
C ASP A 71 9.57 5.94 7.85
N ALA A 72 10.29 6.64 8.73
CA ALA A 72 9.82 7.83 9.44
C ALA A 72 10.19 9.15 8.75
N ASP A 73 11.27 9.16 7.96
CA ASP A 73 11.76 10.34 7.25
C ASP A 73 12.44 9.95 5.91
N PRO A 74 11.74 10.12 4.76
CA PRO A 74 10.35 10.55 4.66
C PRO A 74 9.39 9.53 5.30
N ALA A 75 8.26 10.01 5.81
CA ALA A 75 7.23 9.16 6.37
C ALA A 75 6.48 8.39 5.27
N VAL A 76 6.44 7.06 5.37
CA VAL A 76 5.82 6.19 4.37
C VAL A 76 4.82 5.24 5.05
N GLY A 77 3.69 4.97 4.38
CA GLY A 77 2.60 4.12 4.88
C GLY A 77 1.86 4.73 6.08
N PRO A 78 1.00 3.94 6.74
CA PRO A 78 0.25 4.39 7.90
C PRO A 78 1.15 4.79 9.08
N VAL A 79 0.72 5.77 9.86
CA VAL A 79 1.48 6.34 10.99
C VAL A 79 1.67 5.38 12.16
N ASP A 80 0.83 4.36 12.20
CA ASP A 80 0.66 3.32 13.23
C ASP A 80 0.84 1.92 12.63
N SER A 81 1.55 1.81 11.51
CA SER A 81 1.91 0.52 10.91
C SER A 81 3.34 0.53 10.42
N TRP A 82 3.98 -0.63 10.50
CA TRP A 82 5.14 -0.94 9.67
C TRP A 82 4.68 -1.20 8.23
N THR A 83 5.60 -1.19 7.28
CA THR A 83 5.33 -1.53 5.87
C THR A 83 6.16 -2.75 5.47
N ILE A 84 5.72 -3.46 4.44
CA ILE A 84 6.44 -4.61 3.87
C ILE A 84 7.71 -4.10 3.19
N HIS A 85 8.83 -4.78 3.44
CA HIS A 85 10.03 -4.71 2.64
C HIS A 85 10.01 -5.85 1.61
N GLY A 86 9.95 -7.11 2.07
CA GLY A 86 9.81 -8.27 1.18
C GLY A 86 9.68 -9.62 1.90
N LEU A 87 9.82 -10.68 1.11
CA LEU A 87 9.81 -12.07 1.54
C LEU A 87 11.00 -12.81 0.89
N TRP A 88 12.01 -13.18 1.68
CA TRP A 88 13.31 -13.57 1.13
C TRP A 88 13.69 -15.02 1.47
N PRO A 89 14.09 -15.82 0.47
CA PRO A 89 14.60 -17.18 0.68
C PRO A 89 16.11 -17.18 0.92
N ASP A 90 16.51 -17.18 2.19
CA ASP A 90 17.91 -17.35 2.61
C ASP A 90 18.25 -18.84 2.75
N PHE A 91 19.52 -19.16 2.59
CA PHE A 91 20.07 -20.46 2.93
C PHE A 91 20.06 -20.66 4.45
N CYS A 92 20.11 -21.93 4.87
CA CYS A 92 20.15 -22.31 6.28
C CYS A 92 21.46 -21.92 7.01
N ASP A 93 22.45 -21.35 6.29
CA ASP A 93 23.68 -20.78 6.87
C ASP A 93 23.69 -19.24 6.85
N GLY A 94 22.60 -18.62 6.37
CA GLY A 94 22.44 -17.17 6.26
C GLY A 94 23.04 -16.54 5.00
N GLY A 95 23.59 -17.34 4.07
CA GLY A 95 23.80 -16.89 2.70
C GLY A 95 22.48 -16.76 1.94
N PHE A 96 22.50 -16.20 0.73
CA PHE A 96 21.32 -16.13 -0.12
C PHE A 96 21.70 -16.07 -1.60
N ASP A 97 20.80 -16.56 -2.44
CA ASP A 97 20.85 -16.32 -3.88
C ASP A 97 20.00 -15.09 -4.24
N GLN A 98 20.28 -14.52 -5.41
CA GLN A 98 19.52 -13.40 -5.94
C GLN A 98 19.42 -13.49 -7.46
N TYR A 99 18.28 -13.07 -8.02
CA TYR A 99 18.03 -13.06 -9.47
C TYR A 99 18.17 -14.45 -10.10
N CYS A 100 17.58 -15.47 -9.48
CA CYS A 100 17.79 -16.88 -9.81
C CYS A 100 17.22 -17.30 -11.17
N ASP A 101 16.19 -16.62 -11.69
CA ASP A 101 15.62 -16.93 -12.99
C ASP A 101 15.34 -15.68 -13.83
N SER A 102 16.14 -15.50 -14.89
CA SER A 102 15.98 -14.39 -15.83
C SER A 102 14.74 -14.50 -16.73
N LYS A 103 14.18 -15.70 -16.93
CA LYS A 103 13.01 -15.93 -17.80
C LYS A 103 11.69 -15.57 -17.10
N ARG A 104 11.70 -15.60 -15.77
CA ARG A 104 10.57 -15.18 -14.91
C ARG A 104 10.74 -13.76 -14.39
N ARG A 105 11.56 -12.93 -15.04
CA ARG A 105 11.65 -11.51 -14.70
C ARG A 105 10.52 -10.72 -15.33
N TYR A 106 9.90 -9.86 -14.53
CA TYR A 106 8.77 -9.04 -14.94
C TYR A 106 9.02 -7.57 -14.62
N SER A 107 8.35 -6.69 -15.37
CA SER A 107 8.40 -5.24 -15.22
C SER A 107 6.99 -4.60 -15.28
N ASN A 108 6.01 -5.36 -14.78
CA ASN A 108 4.58 -5.08 -14.90
C ASN A 108 3.78 -5.82 -13.80
N ILE A 109 4.31 -5.87 -12.59
CA ILE A 109 3.71 -6.55 -11.44
C ILE A 109 2.28 -6.08 -11.20
N SER A 110 2.03 -4.76 -11.19
CA SER A 110 0.66 -4.24 -11.03
C SER A 110 -0.33 -4.83 -12.04
N LEU A 111 0.09 -4.95 -13.30
CA LEU A 111 -0.76 -5.48 -14.37
C LEU A 111 -1.01 -6.97 -14.18
N ILE A 112 0.03 -7.75 -13.83
CA ILE A 112 -0.10 -9.18 -13.52
C ILE A 112 -1.15 -9.39 -12.42
N LEU A 113 -1.09 -8.61 -11.34
CA LEU A 113 -2.05 -8.72 -10.23
C LEU A 113 -3.47 -8.40 -10.69
N VAL A 114 -3.67 -7.30 -11.43
CA VAL A 114 -5.00 -6.91 -11.92
C VAL A 114 -5.57 -7.93 -12.90
N ASP A 115 -4.78 -8.40 -13.87
CA ASP A 115 -5.20 -9.37 -14.88
C ASP A 115 -5.53 -10.74 -14.27
N SER A 116 -4.91 -11.08 -13.12
CA SER A 116 -5.25 -12.27 -12.33
C SER A 116 -6.50 -12.11 -11.47
N GLY A 117 -7.17 -10.96 -11.51
CA GLY A 117 -8.33 -10.64 -10.68
C GLY A 117 -7.99 -10.25 -9.24
N ARG A 118 -6.73 -9.91 -8.94
CA ARG A 118 -6.21 -9.55 -7.61
C ARG A 118 -5.97 -8.05 -7.43
N ALA A 119 -6.93 -7.24 -7.88
CA ALA A 119 -6.90 -5.80 -7.64
C ALA A 119 -6.95 -5.44 -6.14
N ASP A 120 -7.61 -6.28 -5.32
CA ASP A 120 -7.62 -6.19 -3.85
C ASP A 120 -6.20 -6.27 -3.25
N LEU A 121 -5.38 -7.16 -3.78
CA LEU A 121 -3.99 -7.34 -3.34
C LEU A 121 -3.15 -6.12 -3.71
N LEU A 122 -3.31 -5.61 -4.94
CA LEU A 122 -2.63 -4.41 -5.40
C LEU A 122 -3.01 -3.17 -4.56
N ASP A 123 -4.29 -3.04 -4.19
CA ASP A 123 -4.74 -1.96 -3.32
C ASP A 123 -4.10 -2.04 -1.93
N PHE A 124 -4.03 -3.24 -1.33
CA PHE A 124 -3.33 -3.43 -0.05
C PHE A 124 -1.84 -3.09 -0.17
N MET A 125 -1.17 -3.59 -1.21
CA MET A 125 0.25 -3.30 -1.47
C MET A 125 0.49 -1.79 -1.66
N SER A 126 -0.45 -1.09 -2.31
CA SER A 126 -0.36 0.36 -2.53
C SER A 126 -0.37 1.19 -1.25
N ASP A 127 -0.80 0.62 -0.12
CA ASP A 127 -0.81 1.27 1.20
C ASP A 127 0.31 0.74 2.11
N PHE A 128 0.64 -0.56 2.01
CA PHE A 128 1.51 -1.25 2.97
C PHE A 128 2.83 -1.78 2.42
N TRP A 129 3.03 -1.83 1.10
CA TRP A 129 4.30 -2.24 0.47
C TRP A 129 4.82 -1.11 -0.41
N LYS A 130 5.38 -0.11 0.24
CA LYS A 130 5.65 1.19 -0.35
C LYS A 130 7.14 1.38 -0.63
N ASP A 131 7.44 2.01 -1.75
CA ASP A 131 8.76 2.58 -1.97
C ASP A 131 8.86 3.97 -1.31
N PHE A 132 9.89 4.16 -0.49
CA PHE A 132 10.17 5.46 0.12
C PHE A 132 10.52 6.56 -0.90
N ARG A 133 10.89 6.19 -2.14
CA ARG A 133 11.11 7.14 -3.25
C ARG A 133 9.84 7.40 -4.07
N GLY A 134 8.76 6.67 -3.79
CA GLY A 134 7.45 6.85 -4.40
C GLY A 134 7.24 6.11 -5.73
N ASP A 135 8.07 5.13 -6.06
CA ASP A 135 7.88 4.22 -7.20
C ASP A 135 7.66 2.78 -6.71
N ASP A 136 6.44 2.51 -6.24
CA ASP A 136 6.13 1.21 -5.63
C ASP A 136 6.26 0.05 -6.64
N GLU A 137 6.01 0.30 -7.93
CA GLU A 137 6.15 -0.72 -8.98
C GLU A 137 7.61 -1.17 -9.12
N ASP A 138 8.57 -0.25 -9.14
CA ASP A 138 10.01 -0.58 -9.20
C ASP A 138 10.44 -1.42 -7.98
N LEU A 139 9.90 -1.12 -6.79
CA LEU A 139 10.12 -1.95 -5.61
C LEU A 139 9.53 -3.35 -5.77
N TRP A 140 8.28 -3.47 -6.21
CA TRP A 140 7.66 -4.80 -6.39
C TRP A 140 8.38 -5.63 -7.47
N GLU A 141 8.79 -4.99 -8.57
CA GLU A 141 9.64 -5.60 -9.58
C GLU A 141 10.97 -6.07 -8.98
N HIS A 142 11.62 -5.25 -8.14
CA HIS A 142 12.85 -5.61 -7.45
C HIS A 142 12.66 -6.85 -6.57
N GLU A 143 11.64 -6.84 -5.71
CA GLU A 143 11.39 -7.91 -4.74
C GLU A 143 11.06 -9.23 -5.45
N TRP A 144 10.21 -9.21 -6.48
CA TRP A 144 9.96 -10.41 -7.27
C TRP A 144 11.21 -10.88 -8.01
N ASN A 145 11.84 -10.00 -8.81
CA ASN A 145 12.93 -10.38 -9.69
C ASN A 145 14.15 -10.87 -8.91
N LYS A 146 14.44 -10.27 -7.75
CA LYS A 146 15.60 -10.60 -6.93
C LYS A 146 15.34 -11.78 -5.99
N HIS A 147 14.20 -11.81 -5.31
CA HIS A 147 13.92 -12.75 -4.23
C HIS A 147 12.86 -13.78 -4.62
N GLY A 148 11.73 -13.36 -5.17
CA GLY A 148 10.65 -14.26 -5.60
C GLY A 148 11.10 -15.32 -6.63
N THR A 149 11.98 -14.94 -7.57
CA THR A 149 12.55 -15.90 -8.54
C THR A 149 13.42 -16.99 -7.91
N CYS A 150 13.88 -16.81 -6.68
CA CYS A 150 14.73 -17.76 -5.95
C CYS A 150 13.96 -18.75 -5.07
N ILE A 151 12.63 -18.66 -5.02
CA ILE A 151 11.80 -19.58 -4.25
C ILE A 151 11.51 -20.82 -5.09
N SER A 152 12.18 -21.92 -4.78
CA SER A 152 12.08 -23.18 -5.53
C SER A 152 10.65 -23.74 -5.64
N THR A 153 9.81 -23.54 -4.62
CA THR A 153 8.42 -24.03 -4.62
C THR A 153 7.47 -23.18 -5.49
N LEU A 154 7.96 -22.05 -6.01
CA LEU A 154 7.24 -21.19 -6.97
C LEU A 154 7.64 -21.47 -8.43
N GLU A 155 8.51 -22.46 -8.69
CA GLU A 155 8.83 -22.85 -10.05
C GLU A 155 7.57 -23.31 -10.80
N THR A 156 7.49 -22.97 -12.09
CA THR A 156 6.26 -23.18 -12.89
C THR A 156 5.85 -24.65 -13.02
N ASN A 157 6.82 -25.58 -12.92
CA ASN A 157 6.57 -27.02 -12.90
C ASN A 157 5.93 -27.53 -11.59
N CYS A 158 5.84 -26.69 -10.56
CA CYS A 158 5.15 -27.00 -9.31
C CYS A 158 3.64 -26.76 -9.37
N TYR A 159 3.13 -26.26 -10.51
CA TYR A 159 1.70 -26.04 -10.76
C TYR A 159 1.18 -27.12 -11.71
N ALA A 160 0.08 -27.77 -11.32
CA ALA A 160 -0.53 -28.83 -12.14
C ALA A 160 -1.17 -28.25 -13.41
N ASP A 161 -1.97 -27.19 -13.25
CA ASP A 161 -2.61 -26.44 -14.33
C ASP A 161 -2.08 -25.00 -14.32
N TYR A 162 -0.82 -24.84 -14.72
CA TYR A 162 -0.12 -23.56 -14.70
C TYR A 162 -0.76 -22.54 -15.64
N TYR A 163 -1.07 -21.35 -15.10
CA TYR A 163 -1.36 -20.16 -15.88
C TYR A 163 -0.16 -19.21 -15.83
N PRO A 164 0.18 -18.53 -16.94
CA PRO A 164 1.29 -17.59 -16.95
C PRO A 164 1.23 -16.58 -15.79
N GLN A 165 2.35 -16.42 -15.07
CA GLN A 165 2.54 -15.48 -13.97
C GLN A 165 1.74 -15.80 -12.69
N GLN A 166 1.11 -16.98 -12.59
CA GLN A 166 0.41 -17.42 -11.38
C GLN A 166 1.32 -17.38 -10.13
N GLU A 167 2.58 -17.77 -10.29
CA GLU A 167 3.59 -17.80 -9.24
C GLU A 167 3.96 -16.42 -8.68
N VAL A 168 3.83 -15.39 -9.52
CA VAL A 168 4.05 -13.99 -9.12
C VAL A 168 2.94 -13.58 -8.16
N VAL A 169 1.68 -13.87 -8.54
CA VAL A 169 0.51 -13.56 -7.71
C VAL A 169 0.61 -14.27 -6.36
N ASP A 170 1.02 -15.55 -6.36
CA ASP A 170 1.17 -16.35 -5.14
C ASP A 170 2.26 -15.79 -4.21
N TYR A 171 3.38 -15.30 -4.75
CA TYR A 171 4.44 -14.63 -3.97
C TYR A 171 3.91 -13.39 -3.24
N PHE A 172 3.27 -12.47 -3.96
CA PHE A 172 2.75 -11.24 -3.36
C PHE A 172 1.63 -11.54 -2.37
N ASN A 173 0.73 -12.46 -2.70
CA ASN A 173 -0.37 -12.85 -1.83
C ASN A 173 0.15 -13.45 -0.52
N LYS A 174 1.10 -14.39 -0.59
CA LYS A 174 1.68 -15.01 0.61
C LYS A 174 2.45 -14.01 1.45
N THR A 175 3.20 -13.10 0.83
CA THR A 175 3.92 -12.03 1.55
C THR A 175 2.96 -11.17 2.35
N VAL A 176 1.86 -10.73 1.74
CA VAL A 176 0.81 -9.95 2.41
C VAL A 176 0.13 -10.75 3.52
N GLU A 177 -0.19 -12.02 3.28
CA GLU A 177 -0.81 -12.90 4.28
C GLU A 177 0.05 -13.03 5.56
N ILE A 178 1.35 -13.25 5.39
CA ILE A 178 2.28 -13.38 6.53
C ILE A 178 2.45 -12.03 7.23
N PHE A 179 2.60 -10.93 6.47
CA PHE A 179 2.71 -9.59 7.03
C PHE A 179 1.51 -9.22 7.91
N GLN A 180 0.29 -9.53 7.47
CA GLN A 180 -0.93 -9.27 8.26
C GLN A 180 -0.98 -10.04 9.59
N LYS A 181 -0.31 -11.19 9.67
CA LYS A 181 -0.17 -11.99 10.91
C LYS A 181 0.94 -11.47 11.83
N LEU A 182 1.74 -10.50 11.38
CA LEU A 182 2.90 -9.94 12.10
C LEU A 182 2.71 -8.43 12.37
N PRO A 183 1.76 -8.03 13.24
CA PRO A 183 1.43 -6.62 13.48
C PRO A 183 2.47 -5.91 14.37
N THR A 184 3.69 -5.70 13.84
CA THR A 184 4.86 -5.20 14.58
C THR A 184 4.58 -3.93 15.40
N TYR A 185 3.85 -2.96 14.84
CA TYR A 185 3.49 -1.74 15.57
C TYR A 185 2.64 -2.05 16.81
N GLN A 186 1.57 -2.84 16.65
CA GLN A 186 0.64 -3.15 17.73
C GLN A 186 1.34 -3.98 18.82
N THR A 187 2.19 -4.94 18.41
CA THR A 187 2.99 -5.75 19.33
C THR A 187 3.89 -4.88 20.21
N LEU A 188 4.64 -3.94 19.60
CA LEU A 188 5.48 -3.00 20.33
C LEU A 188 4.66 -2.04 21.20
N ALA A 189 3.56 -1.49 20.66
CA ALA A 189 2.71 -0.54 21.36
C ALA A 189 2.05 -1.15 22.61
N ASN A 190 1.64 -2.42 22.56
CA ASN A 190 1.10 -3.16 23.70
C ASN A 190 2.11 -3.32 24.84
N ALA A 191 3.41 -3.30 24.54
CA ALA A 191 4.49 -3.30 25.53
C ALA A 191 4.93 -1.87 25.95
N GLY A 192 4.23 -0.82 25.49
CA GLY A 192 4.60 0.57 25.75
C GLY A 192 5.80 1.08 24.94
N ILE A 193 6.19 0.35 23.89
CA ILE A 193 7.20 0.74 22.91
C ILE A 193 6.49 1.43 21.74
N VAL A 194 6.26 2.72 21.88
CA VAL A 194 5.61 3.55 20.86
C VAL A 194 6.58 4.57 20.26
N PRO A 195 6.37 5.05 19.03
CA PRO A 195 7.22 6.07 18.45
C PRO A 195 7.29 7.34 19.33
N SER A 196 8.49 7.87 19.52
CA SER A 196 8.74 9.05 20.35
C SER A 196 9.93 9.87 19.85
N HIS A 197 9.85 11.19 19.99
CA HIS A 197 10.98 12.10 19.70
C HIS A 197 12.01 12.17 20.83
N THR A 198 11.68 11.66 22.02
CA THR A 198 12.50 11.81 23.24
C THR A 198 12.79 10.48 23.92
N LYS A 199 11.80 9.59 23.99
CA LYS A 199 11.98 8.26 24.56
C LYS A 199 12.86 7.42 23.64
N THR A 200 13.77 6.69 24.25
CA THR A 200 14.58 5.67 23.59
C THR A 200 14.35 4.33 24.26
N TYR A 201 14.78 3.28 23.59
CA TYR A 201 14.57 1.89 24.02
C TYR A 201 15.88 1.12 24.02
N THR A 202 15.91 0.03 24.75
CA THR A 202 16.99 -0.97 24.65
C THR A 202 16.70 -1.97 23.55
N LEU A 203 17.76 -2.62 23.05
CA LEU A 203 17.62 -3.66 22.03
C LEU A 203 16.84 -4.85 22.60
N ASP A 204 17.17 -5.28 23.81
CA ASP A 204 16.54 -6.41 24.50
C ASP A 204 15.03 -6.19 24.67
N GLU A 205 14.59 -4.99 25.12
CA GLU A 205 13.16 -4.68 25.22
C GLU A 205 12.41 -4.84 23.90
N ILE A 206 13.01 -4.43 22.78
CA ILE A 206 12.39 -4.54 21.46
C ILE A 206 12.39 -6.00 21.00
N GLN A 207 13.54 -6.69 21.06
CA GLN A 207 13.66 -8.06 20.58
C GLN A 207 12.85 -9.04 21.42
N ASP A 208 12.85 -8.93 22.75
CA ASP A 208 12.06 -9.80 23.63
C ASP A 208 10.56 -9.63 23.39
N THR A 209 10.11 -8.39 23.18
CA THR A 209 8.71 -8.08 22.87
C THR A 209 8.26 -8.74 21.56
N LEU A 210 9.07 -8.60 20.50
CA LEU A 210 8.76 -9.19 19.20
C LEU A 210 8.90 -10.71 19.20
N ALA A 211 9.94 -11.24 19.85
CA ALA A 211 10.20 -12.67 19.94
C ALA A 211 9.09 -13.39 20.71
N LYS A 212 8.57 -12.78 21.78
CA LYS A 212 7.43 -13.33 22.53
C LYS A 212 6.16 -13.45 21.68
N ALA A 213 5.95 -12.51 20.75
CA ALA A 213 4.79 -12.55 19.85
C ALA A 213 4.99 -13.51 18.67
N HIS A 214 6.21 -13.58 18.13
CA HIS A 214 6.56 -14.44 16.99
C HIS A 214 6.73 -15.92 17.38
N GLY A 215 7.20 -16.18 18.60
CA GLY A 215 7.56 -17.53 19.08
C GLY A 215 9.02 -17.92 18.85
N ALA A 216 9.82 -17.06 18.21
CA ALA A 216 11.25 -17.22 18.00
C ALA A 216 11.95 -15.85 17.95
N PRO A 217 13.29 -15.76 18.08
CA PRO A 217 14.00 -14.49 18.01
C PRO A 217 13.81 -13.74 16.68
N VAL A 218 13.69 -12.42 16.78
CA VAL A 218 13.43 -11.53 15.65
C VAL A 218 14.65 -10.63 15.43
N THR A 219 15.11 -10.52 14.18
CA THR A 219 16.22 -9.63 13.84
C THR A 219 15.71 -8.20 13.71
N VAL A 220 16.33 -7.28 14.44
CA VAL A 220 15.99 -5.85 14.40
C VAL A 220 17.18 -5.06 13.88
N ARG A 221 16.93 -4.16 12.92
CA ARG A 221 17.98 -3.32 12.33
C ARG A 221 17.74 -1.85 12.53
N CYS A 222 18.84 -1.13 12.69
CA CYS A 222 18.85 0.30 12.90
C CYS A 222 19.59 1.02 11.79
N ARG A 223 19.10 2.22 11.48
CA ARG A 223 19.75 3.22 10.64
C ARG A 223 19.98 4.47 11.47
N ASN A 224 21.23 4.91 11.63
CA ASN A 224 21.59 6.07 12.47
C ASN A 224 21.02 5.98 13.91
N ARG A 225 21.11 4.80 14.53
CA ARG A 225 20.53 4.48 15.86
C ARG A 225 19.00 4.56 15.95
N ALA A 226 18.32 4.76 14.84
CA ALA A 226 16.86 4.68 14.77
C ALA A 226 16.44 3.30 14.27
N LEU A 227 15.41 2.74 14.89
CA LEU A 227 14.75 1.51 14.48
C LEU A 227 14.24 1.67 13.04
N ASN A 228 14.61 0.73 12.15
CA ASN A 228 14.34 0.85 10.71
C ASN A 228 13.85 -0.45 10.06
N GLU A 229 14.38 -1.62 10.43
CA GLU A 229 13.89 -2.89 9.88
C GLU A 229 13.62 -3.92 10.97
N VAL A 230 12.66 -4.81 10.69
CA VAL A 230 12.36 -6.01 11.48
C VAL A 230 12.24 -7.19 10.53
N TRP A 231 12.94 -8.28 10.84
CA TRP A 231 12.94 -9.49 10.03
C TRP A 231 12.49 -10.68 10.87
N TYR A 232 11.38 -11.29 10.45
CA TYR A 232 10.79 -12.47 11.06
C TYR A 232 11.20 -13.71 10.27
N HIS A 233 11.74 -14.70 10.97
CA HIS A 233 12.35 -15.89 10.37
C HIS A 233 11.41 -17.08 10.50
N PHE A 234 11.28 -17.82 9.40
CA PHE A 234 10.49 -19.02 9.31
C PHE A 234 11.26 -20.13 8.61
N ASN A 235 11.04 -21.35 9.06
CA ASN A 235 11.21 -22.53 8.23
C ASN A 235 9.84 -22.98 7.73
N ILE A 236 9.80 -23.68 6.60
CA ILE A 236 8.56 -24.05 5.93
C ILE A 236 8.51 -25.56 5.77
N ALA A 237 7.45 -26.19 6.26
CA ALA A 237 7.09 -27.56 5.91
C ALA A 237 6.09 -27.51 4.74
N GLY A 238 6.59 -27.76 3.53
CA GLY A 238 5.79 -27.81 2.30
C GLY A 238 6.19 -26.73 1.31
N SER A 239 5.22 -26.25 0.54
CA SER A 239 5.43 -25.18 -0.44
C SER A 239 5.24 -23.79 0.18
N LEU A 240 5.71 -22.73 -0.47
CA LEU A 240 5.41 -21.35 -0.07
C LEU A 240 3.90 -21.09 -0.02
N GLN A 241 3.15 -21.62 -0.99
CA GLN A 241 1.74 -21.33 -1.21
C GLN A 241 0.86 -21.86 -0.07
N THR A 242 1.10 -23.09 0.37
CA THR A 242 0.21 -23.82 1.30
C THR A 242 0.92 -24.49 2.46
N GLY A 243 2.25 -24.43 2.53
CA GLY A 243 3.02 -25.03 3.60
C GLY A 243 2.86 -24.33 4.94
N ASP A 244 3.30 -25.04 5.98
CA ASP A 244 3.26 -24.55 7.35
C ASP A 244 4.52 -23.72 7.64
N PHE A 245 4.31 -22.44 7.92
CA PHE A 245 5.37 -21.51 8.33
C PHE A 245 5.61 -21.64 9.83
N VAL A 246 6.77 -22.18 10.20
CA VAL A 246 7.19 -22.40 11.58
C VAL A 246 8.22 -21.33 11.95
N ALA A 247 7.92 -20.50 12.95
CA ALA A 247 8.86 -19.51 13.46
C ALA A 247 10.19 -20.18 13.83
N SER A 248 11.31 -19.60 13.39
CA SER A 248 12.64 -20.18 13.55
C SER A 248 13.64 -19.19 14.13
N GLU A 249 14.72 -19.73 14.68
CA GLU A 249 15.91 -18.95 14.99
C GLU A 249 16.45 -18.27 13.72
N PRO A 250 16.98 -17.04 13.82
CA PRO A 250 17.55 -16.34 12.69
C PRO A 250 18.93 -16.91 12.33
N ASP A 251 19.13 -17.30 11.07
CA ASP A 251 20.48 -17.48 10.52
C ASP A 251 20.97 -16.17 9.87
N GLY A 252 22.26 -16.12 9.53
CA GLY A 252 22.83 -14.96 8.86
C GLY A 252 22.94 -13.69 9.70
N LEU A 253 22.59 -12.55 9.08
CA LEU A 253 22.87 -11.22 9.60
C LEU A 253 22.14 -10.95 10.92
N LYS A 254 22.91 -10.54 11.93
CA LYS A 254 22.41 -10.17 13.25
C LYS A 254 22.07 -8.68 13.32
N SER A 255 21.53 -8.26 14.46
CA SER A 255 21.21 -6.85 14.71
C SER A 255 22.45 -5.96 14.58
N ASN A 256 22.26 -4.76 14.01
CA ASN A 256 23.24 -3.67 14.03
C ASN A 256 22.80 -2.51 14.93
N CYS A 257 21.76 -2.70 15.74
CA CYS A 257 21.30 -1.71 16.68
C CYS A 257 22.24 -1.62 17.89
N PRO A 258 22.41 -0.45 18.52
CA PRO A 258 23.08 -0.34 19.80
C PRO A 258 22.27 -1.02 20.90
N ALA A 259 22.92 -1.54 21.95
CA ALA A 259 22.24 -2.17 23.08
C ALA A 259 21.23 -1.23 23.78
N THR A 260 21.50 0.08 23.80
CA THR A 260 20.64 1.09 24.43
C THR A 260 20.55 2.37 23.59
N GLY A 261 19.53 3.17 23.86
CA GLY A 261 19.37 4.47 23.20
C GLY A 261 18.90 4.35 21.76
N ILE A 262 18.11 3.33 21.43
CA ILE A 262 17.48 3.16 20.12
C ILE A 262 16.32 4.14 20.01
N HIS A 263 16.28 4.92 18.93
CA HIS A 263 15.17 5.82 18.64
C HIS A 263 14.09 5.08 17.85
N TYR A 264 12.84 5.15 18.30
CA TYR A 264 11.69 4.77 17.47
C TYR A 264 10.99 6.04 16.98
N ILE A 265 11.37 6.54 15.81
CA ILE A 265 11.03 7.90 15.37
C ILE A 265 9.58 7.94 14.88
N PRO A 266 8.72 8.87 15.33
CA PRO A 266 7.38 9.02 14.78
C PRO A 266 7.39 9.35 13.28
N LYS A 267 6.49 8.73 12.50
CA LYS A 267 6.20 9.09 11.10
C LYS A 267 5.55 10.49 10.92
N LYS A 268 5.52 11.31 11.98
CA LYS A 268 5.01 12.68 11.96
C LYS A 268 6.20 13.65 12.08
N PRO A 269 6.22 14.76 11.33
CA PRO A 269 7.22 15.80 11.52
C PRO A 269 7.22 16.28 12.98
N ARG A 270 8.42 16.47 13.53
CA ARG A 270 8.61 17.10 14.84
C ARG A 270 8.08 18.54 14.74
N ASP A 271 7.04 18.86 15.51
CA ASP A 271 6.61 20.24 15.68
C ASP A 271 7.80 21.00 16.30
N PRO A 272 8.24 22.15 15.74
CA PRO A 272 9.37 22.89 16.30
C PRO A 272 9.07 23.22 17.76
N SER A 273 9.94 22.72 18.65
CA SER A 273 9.85 22.85 20.10
C SER A 273 9.63 24.31 20.51
N ARG A 274 8.39 24.66 20.85
CA ARG A 274 8.06 25.93 21.50
C ARG A 274 8.46 25.81 22.97
N THR A 275 9.48 26.57 23.37
CA THR A 275 9.87 26.74 24.76
C THR A 275 8.66 27.18 25.60
N THR A 276 8.63 26.61 26.80
CA THR A 276 7.58 26.67 27.82
C THR A 276 7.06 28.07 28.16
N SER A 277 5.75 28.26 27.98
CA SER A 277 4.88 28.98 28.91
C SER A 277 3.48 28.36 28.88
N SER A 278 3.04 27.81 30.02
CA SER A 278 1.69 27.29 30.25
C SER A 278 0.72 28.43 30.62
N PRO A 279 -0.61 28.22 30.70
CA PRO A 279 -1.47 27.24 30.02
C PRO A 279 -2.53 27.95 29.13
N SER A 280 -3.01 27.29 28.08
CA SER A 280 -4.30 27.67 27.48
C SER A 280 -4.99 26.43 26.92
N GLU A 281 -6.26 26.30 27.28
CA GLU A 281 -7.24 25.32 26.84
C GLU A 281 -7.39 25.21 25.30
N PRO A 282 -8.08 24.16 24.80
CA PRO A 282 -7.90 23.66 23.45
C PRO A 282 -8.48 24.60 22.39
N THR A 283 -7.63 25.06 21.46
CA THR A 283 -8.08 25.90 20.34
C THR A 283 -8.25 25.05 19.06
N SER A 284 -9.51 24.80 18.73
CA SER A 284 -10.13 24.74 17.39
C SER A 284 -9.19 24.50 16.19
N THR A 285 -9.43 23.39 15.49
CA THR A 285 -9.08 23.20 14.07
C THR A 285 -9.53 24.41 13.24
N GLY A 286 -8.65 24.93 12.38
CA GLY A 286 -8.99 26.01 11.45
C GLY A 286 -10.09 25.60 10.46
N ILE A 287 -10.85 26.57 9.97
CA ILE A 287 -11.97 26.35 9.04
C ILE A 287 -11.39 25.89 7.67
N PRO A 288 -11.81 24.73 7.11
CA PRO A 288 -11.38 24.27 5.78
C PRO A 288 -11.67 25.30 4.68
N PHE A 289 -10.85 25.33 3.63
CA PHE A 289 -11.02 26.24 2.49
C PHE A 289 -11.03 27.74 2.85
N GLN A 290 -10.21 28.13 3.83
CA GLN A 290 -9.91 29.52 4.15
C GLN A 290 -8.42 29.83 3.88
N GLY A 291 -8.15 31.04 3.36
CA GLY A 291 -6.78 31.51 3.20
C GLY A 291 -6.01 30.78 2.10
N ARG A 292 -4.80 30.29 2.41
CA ARG A 292 -3.93 29.59 1.46
C ARG A 292 -3.86 28.10 1.77
N GLY A 293 -3.88 27.26 0.74
CA GLY A 293 -3.83 25.82 0.92
C GLY A 293 -3.61 25.06 -0.38
N ASN A 294 -3.53 23.75 -0.28
CA ASN A 294 -3.43 22.84 -1.42
C ASN A 294 -4.75 22.08 -1.59
N LEU A 295 -5.13 21.84 -2.85
CA LEU A 295 -6.24 20.96 -3.20
C LEU A 295 -5.70 19.54 -3.40
N ILE A 296 -6.05 18.65 -2.48
CA ILE A 296 -5.59 17.26 -2.47
C ILE A 296 -6.65 16.37 -3.09
N VAL A 297 -6.26 15.57 -4.08
CA VAL A 297 -7.18 14.67 -4.79
C VAL A 297 -7.12 13.30 -4.14
N SER A 298 -8.27 12.75 -3.81
CA SER A 298 -8.44 11.39 -3.31
C SER A 298 -9.37 10.61 -4.25
N SER A 299 -9.05 9.36 -4.53
CA SER A 299 -9.86 8.45 -5.35
C SER A 299 -9.87 7.09 -4.68
N MET A 300 -11.02 6.41 -4.69
CA MET A 300 -11.22 5.11 -4.02
C MET A 300 -10.76 5.11 -2.54
N GLY A 301 -11.00 6.19 -1.80
CA GLY A 301 -10.66 6.31 -0.38
C GLY A 301 -9.19 6.64 -0.05
N GLY A 302 -8.28 6.60 -1.03
CA GLY A 302 -6.86 6.94 -0.85
C GLY A 302 -6.46 8.30 -1.44
N LYS A 303 -5.43 8.94 -0.88
CA LYS A 303 -4.84 10.17 -1.45
C LYS A 303 -4.04 9.80 -2.70
N ARG A 304 -4.41 10.34 -3.86
CA ARG A 304 -3.80 10.00 -5.16
C ARG A 304 -3.11 11.18 -5.86
N GLY A 305 -2.78 12.25 -5.12
CA GLY A 305 -2.04 13.40 -5.62
C GLY A 305 -2.69 14.73 -5.26
N CYS A 306 -2.50 15.74 -6.09
CA CYS A 306 -3.06 17.08 -5.87
C CYS A 306 -3.24 17.87 -7.15
N ILE A 307 -3.94 19.00 -7.04
CA ILE A 307 -4.16 19.90 -8.16
C ILE A 307 -2.96 20.84 -8.31
N ILE A 308 -2.47 21.00 -9.54
CA ILE A 308 -1.38 21.91 -9.90
C ILE A 308 -1.92 23.24 -10.45
N SER A 309 -1.05 24.22 -10.68
CA SER A 309 -1.47 25.63 -10.78
C SER A 309 -2.41 25.93 -11.96
N ARG A 310 -2.49 25.05 -12.97
CA ARG A 310 -3.41 25.18 -14.09
C ARG A 310 -4.75 24.44 -13.91
N GLY A 311 -4.99 23.83 -12.76
CA GLY A 311 -6.23 23.08 -12.48
C GLY A 311 -6.21 21.60 -12.88
N LYS A 312 -5.04 21.04 -13.22
CA LYS A 312 -4.92 19.60 -13.52
C LYS A 312 -4.56 18.79 -12.29
N TRP A 313 -4.97 17.53 -12.25
CA TRP A 313 -4.55 16.55 -11.25
C TRP A 313 -3.19 15.97 -11.61
N PHE A 314 -2.28 15.92 -10.65
CA PHE A 314 -0.95 15.37 -10.81
C PHE A 314 -0.52 14.57 -9.56
N ALA A 315 0.16 13.44 -9.77
CA ALA A 315 0.61 12.55 -8.69
C ALA A 315 2.09 12.75 -8.31
N SER A 316 2.95 13.14 -9.26
CA SER A 316 4.42 13.00 -9.11
C SER A 316 5.16 14.33 -8.88
N GLY A 317 4.49 15.39 -8.41
CA GLY A 317 5.16 16.68 -8.22
C GLY A 317 4.46 17.65 -7.27
N THR A 318 5.00 18.87 -7.21
CA THR A 318 4.61 19.85 -6.19
C THR A 318 3.18 20.36 -6.37
N CYS A 319 2.38 20.22 -5.32
CA CYS A 319 1.02 20.75 -5.28
C CYS A 319 1.00 22.27 -5.42
N ALA A 320 0.06 22.79 -6.20
CA ALA A 320 -0.12 24.22 -6.27
C ALA A 320 -0.76 24.76 -5.00
N THR A 321 -0.36 25.96 -4.63
CA THR A 321 -1.06 26.75 -3.61
C THR A 321 -2.22 27.48 -4.26
N PHE A 322 -3.39 27.29 -3.68
CA PHE A 322 -4.61 27.99 -3.98
C PHE A 322 -4.92 28.97 -2.85
N LYS A 323 -5.55 30.08 -3.21
CA LYS A 323 -6.13 31.05 -2.29
C LYS A 323 -7.65 30.90 -2.36
N ALA A 324 -8.28 30.58 -1.24
CA ALA A 324 -9.72 30.58 -1.10
C ALA A 324 -10.16 31.94 -0.56
N LYS A 325 -11.03 32.63 -1.30
CA LYS A 325 -11.59 33.93 -0.94
C LYS A 325 -13.09 33.78 -0.72
N LYS A 326 -13.51 33.92 0.54
CA LYS A 326 -14.93 33.94 0.93
C LYS A 326 -15.66 35.05 0.19
N LEU A 327 -16.86 34.75 -0.30
CA LEU A 327 -17.74 35.75 -0.90
C LEU A 327 -18.54 36.40 0.24
N THR A 328 -18.45 37.72 0.37
CA THR A 328 -19.09 38.47 1.47
C THR A 328 -20.41 39.11 1.07
N GLU A 329 -20.79 39.07 -0.21
CA GLU A 329 -22.03 39.67 -0.73
C GLU A 329 -22.60 38.84 -1.88
N HIS A 330 -23.80 38.25 -1.71
CA HIS A 330 -24.58 37.65 -2.80
C HIS A 330 -25.66 38.65 -3.26
N PRO A 331 -25.85 38.89 -4.57
CA PRO A 331 -26.94 39.73 -5.11
C PRO A 331 -28.35 39.11 -5.01
N ALA A 332 -28.50 37.95 -4.39
CA ALA A 332 -29.79 37.31 -4.17
C ALA A 332 -29.85 36.86 -2.71
N ASN A 333 -30.83 37.38 -1.96
CA ASN A 333 -31.15 37.08 -0.57
C ASN A 333 -31.26 35.56 -0.27
N LYS A 334 -30.14 34.86 -0.21
CA LYS A 334 -29.98 33.53 0.36
C LYS A 334 -28.63 33.51 1.07
N VAL A 335 -28.70 33.53 2.39
CA VAL A 335 -27.57 33.30 3.28
C VAL A 335 -27.05 31.89 3.01
N SER A 336 -25.84 31.78 2.50
CA SER A 336 -25.04 30.56 2.52
C SER A 336 -23.65 30.98 2.96
N ASP A 337 -23.40 30.89 4.27
CA ASP A 337 -22.19 31.41 4.92
C ASP A 337 -20.88 30.69 4.54
N ASP A 338 -20.91 29.73 3.59
CA ASP A 338 -19.76 28.86 3.27
C ASP A 338 -19.37 28.84 1.78
N THR A 339 -19.76 29.85 0.98
CA THR A 339 -19.30 29.97 -0.42
C THR A 339 -17.99 30.76 -0.56
N PHE A 340 -17.13 30.29 -1.47
CA PHE A 340 -15.84 30.90 -1.74
C PHE A 340 -15.42 30.72 -3.21
N THR A 341 -14.40 31.49 -3.61
CA THR A 341 -13.75 31.37 -4.92
C THR A 341 -12.32 30.89 -4.76
N LEU A 342 -11.80 30.17 -5.76
CA LEU A 342 -10.44 29.65 -5.77
C LEU A 342 -9.56 30.38 -6.78
N GLN A 343 -8.33 30.70 -6.38
CA GLN A 343 -7.33 31.32 -7.24
C GLN A 343 -5.97 30.64 -7.06
N SER A 344 -5.29 30.29 -8.17
CA SER A 344 -3.92 29.79 -8.16
C SER A 344 -2.92 30.90 -8.56
N SER A 345 -1.63 30.57 -8.62
CA SER A 345 -0.61 31.47 -9.18
C SER A 345 -0.77 31.73 -10.70
N LYS A 346 -1.66 31.02 -11.40
CA LYS A 346 -1.92 31.21 -12.84
C LYS A 346 -3.18 32.02 -13.13
N GLY A 347 -4.04 32.22 -12.15
CA GLY A 347 -5.28 32.97 -12.33
C GLY A 347 -6.43 32.40 -11.50
N ILE A 348 -7.61 32.92 -11.78
CA ILE A 348 -8.87 32.50 -11.17
C ILE A 348 -9.18 31.07 -11.64
N CYS A 349 -9.84 30.27 -10.80
CA CYS A 349 -10.23 28.91 -11.12
C CYS A 349 -11.74 28.80 -11.39
N ALA A 350 -12.11 27.99 -12.39
CA ALA A 350 -13.48 27.69 -12.75
C ALA A 350 -13.60 26.31 -13.42
N PHE A 351 -14.83 25.86 -13.66
CA PHE A 351 -15.13 24.75 -14.57
C PHE A 351 -15.48 25.31 -15.95
N GLU A 352 -14.58 25.15 -16.91
CA GLU A 352 -14.79 25.56 -18.30
C GLU A 352 -15.17 24.35 -19.15
N ARG A 353 -16.38 24.36 -19.73
CA ARG A 353 -16.92 23.20 -20.47
C ARG A 353 -16.74 21.89 -19.67
N ASP A 354 -17.14 21.93 -18.41
CA ASP A 354 -17.04 20.84 -17.44
C ASP A 354 -15.63 20.50 -16.91
N ALA A 355 -14.56 21.12 -17.43
CA ALA A 355 -13.19 20.85 -16.99
C ALA A 355 -12.66 21.89 -16.01
N PHE A 356 -12.12 21.44 -14.87
CA PHE A 356 -11.48 22.31 -13.88
C PHE A 356 -10.20 22.95 -14.44
N SER A 357 -10.10 24.26 -14.30
CA SER A 357 -9.11 25.07 -15.02
C SER A 357 -8.79 26.34 -14.22
N CYS A 358 -7.51 26.72 -14.16
CA CYS A 358 -7.08 27.98 -13.57
C CYS A 358 -6.12 28.71 -14.50
N GLY A 359 -6.42 29.96 -14.84
CA GLY A 359 -5.60 30.72 -15.78
C GLY A 359 -6.13 32.12 -16.09
N PRO A 360 -5.41 32.89 -16.92
CA PRO A 360 -5.85 34.22 -17.35
C PRO A 360 -7.05 34.19 -18.31
N HIS A 361 -7.31 33.04 -18.91
CA HIS A 361 -8.44 32.81 -19.80
C HIS A 361 -9.76 32.60 -19.04
N VAL A 362 -9.69 32.32 -17.73
CA VAL A 362 -10.85 32.27 -16.84
C VAL A 362 -11.21 33.71 -16.43
N THR A 363 -12.27 34.26 -17.02
CA THR A 363 -12.68 35.65 -16.84
C THR A 363 -13.67 35.87 -15.71
N ALA A 364 -14.37 34.83 -15.26
CA ALA A 364 -15.30 34.84 -14.15
C ALA A 364 -14.93 33.75 -13.12
N PRO A 365 -14.83 34.08 -11.81
CA PRO A 365 -14.65 33.07 -10.78
C PRO A 365 -15.89 32.18 -10.66
N GLU A 366 -15.67 30.88 -10.49
CA GLU A 366 -16.73 29.96 -10.10
C GLU A 366 -16.88 29.93 -8.56
N GLU A 367 -18.10 29.69 -8.10
CA GLU A 367 -18.42 29.57 -6.68
C GLU A 367 -18.33 28.10 -6.23
N PHE A 368 -17.63 27.88 -5.13
CA PHE A 368 -17.48 26.59 -4.46
C PHE A 368 -18.03 26.67 -3.05
N SER A 369 -18.39 25.52 -2.49
CA SER A 369 -18.76 25.37 -1.09
C SER A 369 -17.99 24.24 -0.42
N VAL A 370 -18.18 24.06 0.88
CA VAL A 370 -17.65 22.92 1.63
C VAL A 370 -18.79 22.01 2.04
N GLN A 371 -18.64 20.71 1.82
CA GLN A 371 -19.55 19.68 2.32
C GLN A 371 -18.72 18.51 2.85
N ASP A 372 -18.94 18.12 4.12
CA ASP A 372 -18.19 17.06 4.80
C ASP A 372 -16.65 17.21 4.71
N GLY A 373 -16.16 18.46 4.80
CA GLY A 373 -14.73 18.78 4.70
C GLY A 373 -14.14 18.66 3.29
N LYS A 374 -14.95 18.39 2.27
CA LYS A 374 -14.57 18.28 0.86
C LYS A 374 -14.98 19.53 0.08
N LEU A 375 -14.29 19.79 -1.02
CA LEU A 375 -14.69 20.77 -2.01
C LEU A 375 -16.02 20.31 -2.62
N SER A 376 -17.01 21.18 -2.61
CA SER A 376 -18.30 20.98 -3.27
C SER A 376 -18.47 21.98 -4.40
N TYR A 377 -18.99 21.50 -5.52
CA TYR A 377 -19.40 22.31 -6.66
C TYR A 377 -20.86 22.01 -6.99
N ARG A 378 -21.72 23.03 -6.94
CA ARG A 378 -23.19 22.91 -7.14
C ARG A 378 -23.84 21.83 -6.26
N GLY A 379 -23.31 21.61 -5.04
CA GLY A 379 -23.81 20.62 -4.08
C GLY A 379 -23.30 19.19 -4.32
N ASN A 380 -22.33 18.99 -5.22
CA ASN A 380 -21.69 17.71 -5.45
C ASN A 380 -20.23 17.74 -4.99
N THR A 381 -19.81 16.73 -4.22
CA THR A 381 -18.43 16.54 -3.74
C THR A 381 -17.61 15.54 -4.58
N THR A 382 -18.26 14.90 -5.54
CA THR A 382 -17.63 13.92 -6.45
C THR A 382 -17.32 14.59 -7.78
N PHE A 383 -16.07 14.43 -8.21
CA PHE A 383 -15.53 14.89 -9.49
C PHE A 383 -15.00 13.69 -10.27
N PHE A 384 -14.66 13.88 -11.54
CA PHE A 384 -14.31 12.76 -12.41
C PHE A 384 -13.03 12.97 -13.21
N ALA A 385 -12.44 11.89 -13.71
CA ALA A 385 -11.29 11.94 -14.62
C ALA A 385 -11.29 10.76 -15.60
N ASP A 386 -10.67 10.96 -16.78
CA ASP A 386 -10.50 9.91 -17.80
C ASP A 386 -9.51 8.81 -17.36
N LYS A 387 -8.47 9.23 -16.64
CA LYS A 387 -7.34 8.39 -16.25
C LYS A 387 -6.61 8.95 -15.04
N ALA A 388 -6.00 8.09 -14.24
CA ALA A 388 -5.11 8.51 -13.17
C ALA A 388 -3.79 9.06 -13.75
N PRO A 389 -3.21 10.12 -13.17
CA PRO A 389 -1.90 10.62 -13.56
C PRO A 389 -0.81 9.58 -13.20
N LYS A 390 0.13 9.34 -14.13
CA LYS A 390 1.31 8.48 -13.94
C LYS A 390 2.56 9.19 -14.46
N GLY A 391 3.66 9.16 -13.70
CA GLY A 391 4.91 9.83 -14.08
C GLY A 391 4.70 11.33 -14.31
N ARG A 392 4.99 11.83 -15.52
CA ARG A 392 4.78 13.24 -15.91
C ARG A 392 3.38 13.54 -16.46
N THR A 393 2.53 12.52 -16.64
CA THR A 393 1.18 12.69 -17.19
C THR A 393 0.26 13.31 -16.15
N GLN A 394 -0.45 14.35 -16.56
CA GLN A 394 -1.49 15.04 -15.78
C GLN A 394 -2.87 14.59 -16.24
N SER A 395 -3.86 14.71 -15.36
CA SER A 395 -5.25 14.40 -15.70
C SER A 395 -6.17 15.62 -15.54
N THR A 396 -7.21 15.67 -16.36
CA THR A 396 -8.26 16.69 -16.25
C THR A 396 -9.25 16.25 -15.19
N ILE A 397 -9.73 17.21 -14.40
CA ILE A 397 -10.81 16.99 -13.43
C ILE A 397 -12.09 17.52 -14.05
N PHE A 398 -13.13 16.72 -14.05
CA PHE A 398 -14.44 17.04 -14.60
C PHE A 398 -15.49 17.17 -13.49
N ALA A 399 -16.48 18.04 -13.66
CA ALA A 399 -17.56 18.21 -12.69
C ALA A 399 -18.71 17.21 -12.88
N SER A 400 -18.85 16.64 -14.08
CA SER A 400 -19.87 15.63 -14.39
C SER A 400 -19.25 14.29 -14.79
N GLN A 401 -19.99 13.19 -14.59
CA GLN A 401 -19.48 11.84 -14.82
C GLN A 401 -19.22 11.56 -16.30
N GLY A 402 -20.17 11.86 -17.19
CA GLY A 402 -20.01 11.66 -18.63
C GLY A 402 -19.41 10.30 -19.00
N GLU A 403 -18.31 10.32 -19.78
CA GLU A 403 -17.50 9.14 -20.14
C GLU A 403 -16.24 8.99 -19.25
N HIS A 404 -16.19 9.68 -18.11
CA HIS A 404 -15.03 9.76 -17.21
C HIS A 404 -15.14 8.73 -16.07
N PRO A 405 -14.40 7.60 -16.13
CA PRO A 405 -14.68 6.44 -15.26
C PRO A 405 -14.11 6.54 -13.84
N ILE A 406 -13.29 7.56 -13.52
CA ILE A 406 -12.61 7.65 -12.24
C ILE A 406 -13.29 8.68 -11.34
N ASP A 407 -13.79 8.22 -10.20
CA ASP A 407 -14.36 9.09 -9.15
C ASP A 407 -13.27 9.72 -8.28
N LEU A 408 -13.39 11.02 -8.06
CA LEU A 408 -12.47 11.86 -7.31
C LEU A 408 -13.22 12.61 -6.21
N SER A 409 -12.55 12.81 -5.08
CA SER A 409 -12.93 13.80 -4.07
C SER A 409 -11.75 14.72 -3.79
N ILE A 410 -12.03 15.96 -3.45
CA ILE A 410 -11.00 16.98 -3.26
C ILE A 410 -11.10 17.55 -1.85
N ILE A 411 -9.99 17.53 -1.10
CA ILE A 411 -9.91 18.08 0.26
C ILE A 411 -8.91 19.23 0.35
N TRP A 412 -9.12 20.13 1.31
CA TRP A 412 -8.23 21.26 1.57
C TRP A 412 -7.14 20.88 2.56
N LYS A 413 -5.88 21.14 2.20
CA LYS A 413 -4.76 21.13 3.14
C LYS A 413 -4.28 22.56 3.36
N GLU A 414 -4.52 23.11 4.55
CA GLU A 414 -4.07 24.46 4.90
C GLU A 414 -2.55 24.60 4.79
N ARG A 415 -2.10 25.74 4.23
CA ARG A 415 -0.70 26.11 4.13
C ARG A 415 -0.45 27.26 5.10
N ARG A 416 0.09 26.92 6.28
CA ARG A 416 0.54 27.89 7.28
C ARG A 416 1.67 28.77 6.74
#